data_AF-A0A2R6CQS0-F1
#
_entry.id   AF-A0A2R6CQS0-F1
#
_cell.length_a   1.000
_cell.length_b   1.000
_cell.length_c   1.000
_cell.angle_alpha   90.00
_cell.angle_beta   90.00
_cell.angle_gamma   90.00
#
_symmetry.space_group_name_H-M   'P 1'
#
loop_
_entity.id
_entity.type
_entity.pdbx_description
1 polymer ?
#
loop_
_entity_poly.entity_id
_entity_poly.type
_entity_poly.pdbx_seq_one_letter_code
_entity_poly.pdbx_strand_id
1 'polypeptide(L)'
;MAAEAHAHEKHPDHASWWPVMLSVGALLAGLGISGLSTSYSVWPFLFAIPVFVASIALHGTRRDGFAPIHGVYVAAAFPLLAVFLIVFHLHHGVVDGFVGANKYFWLALAGASWGVYSLVGMGYESFFVPEPDMAEQWPFDSVENGKLGMWIFLGSDIVLFGGFIGAYIFTRLNFGWQDWWHAAEDPELHMAAEQALEHHPVLPGLINTYLLLASSFTVVLALVFARRGRGELSLGPLSIRNQSLTIGFLAATFLGAAAFLLNKGIEWVDLYIHQHWTFNADIMASTFYLTTGLHAAHVVVGMLIMLFLIGRAYTGAYIEGDADTIEYFGLYWHFVDIVWLFLFPLFYIL
;
A
#
# COMPACT_ATOMS: atom_id res chain seq x y z
N MET A 1 -46.89 -9.61 36.13
CA MET A 1 -45.48 -9.84 36.49
C MET A 1 -44.65 -9.49 35.26
N ALA A 2 -44.07 -8.30 35.26
CA ALA A 2 -43.14 -7.85 34.23
C ALA A 2 -41.80 -8.58 34.45
N ALA A 3 -41.30 -9.24 33.41
CA ALA A 3 -39.93 -9.72 33.39
C ALA A 3 -39.05 -8.53 32.99
N GLU A 4 -38.35 -7.93 33.95
CA GLU A 4 -37.25 -7.01 33.69
C GLU A 4 -36.17 -7.76 32.91
N ALA A 5 -36.02 -7.41 31.63
CA ALA A 5 -34.85 -7.76 30.86
C ALA A 5 -33.67 -6.99 31.46
N HIS A 6 -32.84 -7.66 32.26
CA HIS A 6 -31.54 -7.15 32.65
C HIS A 6 -30.73 -6.88 31.37
N ALA A 7 -30.66 -5.61 30.97
CA ALA A 7 -29.65 -5.15 30.04
C ALA A 7 -28.30 -5.36 30.73
N HIS A 8 -27.52 -6.32 30.26
CA HIS A 8 -26.11 -6.42 30.63
C HIS A 8 -25.45 -5.08 30.27
N GLU A 9 -25.01 -4.33 31.27
CA GLU A 9 -24.12 -3.18 31.05
C GLU A 9 -22.91 -3.69 30.26
N LYS A 10 -22.73 -3.17 29.04
CA LYS A 10 -21.55 -3.47 28.22
C LYS A 10 -20.34 -2.85 28.92
N HIS A 11 -19.56 -3.66 29.61
CA HIS A 11 -18.27 -3.24 30.14
C HIS A 11 -17.33 -2.86 28.98
N PRO A 12 -16.45 -1.86 29.16
CA PRO A 12 -15.42 -1.54 28.18
C PRO A 12 -14.58 -2.79 27.88
N ASP A 13 -14.35 -3.06 26.60
CA ASP A 13 -13.48 -4.15 26.20
C ASP A 13 -12.06 -3.87 26.72
N HIS A 14 -11.42 -4.89 27.27
CA HIS A 14 -10.08 -4.82 27.85
C HIS A 14 -9.06 -4.51 26.74
N ALA A 15 -7.91 -3.92 27.12
CA ALA A 15 -6.86 -3.55 26.17
C ALA A 15 -6.51 -4.69 25.21
N SER A 16 -6.63 -4.43 23.90
CA SER A 16 -6.27 -5.40 22.85
C SER A 16 -4.85 -5.91 23.04
N TRP A 17 -4.66 -7.23 22.98
CA TRP A 17 -3.34 -7.85 23.00
C TRP A 17 -2.70 -7.88 21.60
N TRP A 18 -3.47 -7.57 20.56
CA TRP A 18 -3.01 -7.64 19.18
C TRP A 18 -1.92 -6.64 18.81
N PRO A 19 -1.89 -5.38 19.30
CA PRO A 19 -0.76 -4.48 19.08
C PRO A 19 0.57 -5.04 19.56
N VAL A 20 0.56 -5.78 20.67
CA VAL A 20 1.76 -6.45 21.20
C VAL A 20 2.15 -7.61 20.28
N MET A 21 1.19 -8.43 19.87
CA MET A 21 1.46 -9.55 18.95
C MET A 21 1.98 -9.06 17.59
N LEU A 22 1.42 -7.96 17.08
CA LEU A 22 1.88 -7.29 15.87
C LEU A 22 3.32 -6.80 16.01
N SER A 23 3.64 -6.18 17.15
CA SER A 23 5.01 -5.71 17.45
C SER A 23 6.00 -6.87 17.51
N VAL A 24 5.61 -8.01 18.09
CA VAL A 24 6.42 -9.23 18.12
C VAL A 24 6.62 -9.79 16.70
N GLY A 25 5.56 -9.83 15.88
CA GLY A 25 5.67 -10.26 14.48
C GLY A 25 6.61 -9.37 13.67
N ALA A 26 6.48 -8.05 13.81
CA ALA A 26 7.36 -7.06 13.18
C ALA A 26 8.82 -7.20 13.64
N LEU A 27 9.06 -7.42 14.94
CA LEU A 27 10.40 -7.66 15.48
C LEU A 27 11.03 -8.94 14.91
N LEU A 28 10.30 -10.05 14.90
CA LEU A 28 10.77 -11.33 14.35
C LEU A 28 11.04 -11.23 12.85
N ALA A 29 10.17 -10.52 12.11
CA ALA A 29 10.38 -10.22 10.70
C ALA A 29 11.67 -9.41 10.53
N GLY A 30 11.84 -8.33 11.30
CA GLY A 30 13.04 -7.49 11.27
C GLY A 30 14.33 -8.25 11.61
N LEU A 31 14.32 -9.08 12.64
CA LEU A 31 15.46 -9.92 13.02
C LEU A 31 15.79 -10.95 11.95
N GLY A 32 14.78 -11.58 11.35
CA GLY A 32 14.95 -12.47 10.21
C GLY A 32 15.56 -11.74 9.01
N ILE A 33 15.08 -10.55 8.69
CA ILE A 33 15.62 -9.73 7.60
C ILE A 33 17.08 -9.34 7.86
N SER A 34 17.42 -8.99 9.11
CA SER A 34 18.77 -8.50 9.47
C SER A 34 19.90 -9.51 9.29
N GLY A 35 19.59 -10.82 9.21
CA GLY A 35 20.59 -11.87 9.02
C GLY A 35 20.64 -12.47 7.62
N LEU A 36 19.85 -11.95 6.67
CA LEU A 36 19.99 -12.29 5.25
C LEU A 36 21.25 -11.64 4.69
N SER A 37 21.97 -12.37 3.82
CA SER A 37 23.22 -11.90 3.20
C SER A 37 23.02 -10.58 2.45
N THR A 38 23.98 -9.65 2.58
CA THR A 38 24.01 -8.34 1.89
C THR A 38 24.08 -8.44 0.36
N SER A 39 24.29 -9.64 -0.18
CA SER A 39 24.22 -9.95 -1.61
C SER A 39 22.80 -10.02 -2.18
N TYR A 40 21.76 -9.93 -1.33
CA TYR A 40 20.34 -9.91 -1.73
C TYR A 40 19.76 -8.52 -1.45
N SER A 41 20.18 -7.54 -2.23
CA SER A 41 19.94 -6.11 -2.02
C SER A 41 18.55 -5.65 -2.47
N VAL A 42 17.44 -6.15 -1.90
CA VAL A 42 16.10 -5.55 -2.15
C VAL A 42 15.21 -5.54 -0.91
N TRP A 43 15.37 -4.44 -0.18
CA TRP A 43 14.38 -3.53 0.41
C TRP A 43 13.28 -3.95 1.43
N PRO A 44 12.87 -3.00 2.31
CA PRO A 44 11.82 -3.09 3.33
C PRO A 44 10.34 -3.15 2.87
N PHE A 45 10.01 -3.10 1.58
CA PHE A 45 8.63 -2.75 1.14
C PHE A 45 7.75 -3.91 0.73
N LEU A 46 8.27 -5.12 0.87
CA LEU A 46 7.63 -6.36 0.45
C LEU A 46 6.57 -6.87 1.45
N PHE A 47 6.42 -6.19 2.58
CA PHE A 47 5.48 -6.53 3.66
C PHE A 47 4.15 -5.78 3.58
N ALA A 48 4.14 -4.56 3.05
CA ALA A 48 2.94 -3.72 3.06
C ALA A 48 1.82 -4.35 2.21
N ILE A 49 2.18 -4.99 1.10
CA ILE A 49 1.28 -5.54 0.10
C ILE A 49 0.41 -6.68 0.66
N PRO A 50 0.96 -7.83 1.12
CA PRO A 50 0.14 -8.91 1.67
C PRO A 50 -0.67 -8.50 2.91
N VAL A 51 -0.07 -7.66 3.76
CA VAL A 51 -0.71 -7.10 4.96
C VAL A 51 -1.97 -6.33 4.60
N PHE A 52 -1.89 -5.56 3.53
CA PHE A 52 -3.02 -4.80 3.07
C PHE A 52 -4.06 -5.68 2.38
N VAL A 53 -3.68 -6.61 1.47
CA VAL A 53 -4.64 -7.57 0.85
C VAL A 53 -5.51 -8.21 1.93
N ALA A 54 -4.85 -8.65 3.02
CA ALA A 54 -5.50 -9.31 4.13
C ALA A 54 -6.41 -8.35 4.90
N SER A 55 -5.95 -7.13 5.25
CA SER A 55 -6.73 -6.17 6.04
C SER A 55 -8.04 -5.76 5.36
N ILE A 56 -7.99 -5.66 4.05
CA ILE A 56 -9.11 -5.31 3.20
C ILE A 56 -10.10 -6.48 3.10
N ALA A 57 -9.62 -7.66 2.70
CA ALA A 57 -10.48 -8.83 2.53
C ALA A 57 -11.30 -9.11 3.79
N LEU A 58 -10.74 -8.84 4.97
CA LEU A 58 -11.39 -9.06 6.25
C LEU A 58 -12.50 -8.04 6.55
N HIS A 59 -12.41 -6.79 6.09
CA HIS A 59 -13.42 -5.76 6.37
C HIS A 59 -14.79 -6.03 5.72
N GLY A 60 -14.85 -6.72 4.58
CA GLY A 60 -16.09 -6.93 3.80
C GLY A 60 -16.85 -8.17 4.25
N THR A 61 -16.16 -9.11 4.89
CA THR A 61 -16.83 -10.26 5.54
C THR A 61 -17.93 -9.82 6.49
N ARG A 62 -17.78 -8.62 7.10
CA ARG A 62 -18.66 -8.09 8.14
C ARG A 62 -19.79 -7.20 7.63
N ARG A 63 -19.74 -6.66 6.41
CA ARG A 63 -20.76 -5.71 5.94
C ARG A 63 -21.68 -6.24 4.83
N ASP A 64 -21.24 -7.20 4.02
CA ASP A 64 -21.94 -7.54 2.79
C ASP A 64 -22.36 -9.01 2.66
N GLY A 65 -22.02 -9.87 3.63
CA GLY A 65 -22.50 -11.26 3.68
C GLY A 65 -21.74 -12.26 2.79
N PHE A 66 -20.63 -11.85 2.17
CA PHE A 66 -19.83 -12.67 1.25
C PHE A 66 -18.54 -13.24 1.86
N ALA A 67 -18.64 -13.80 3.08
CA ALA A 67 -17.52 -14.39 3.82
C ALA A 67 -16.62 -15.38 3.02
N PRO A 68 -17.14 -16.23 2.09
CA PRO A 68 -16.31 -17.18 1.34
C PRO A 68 -15.33 -16.50 0.38
N ILE A 69 -15.74 -15.39 -0.26
CA ILE A 69 -14.92 -14.68 -1.26
C ILE A 69 -13.73 -14.02 -0.58
N HIS A 70 -13.96 -13.42 0.58
CA HIS A 70 -12.91 -12.83 1.41
C HIS A 70 -11.93 -13.86 1.98
N GLY A 71 -12.42 -15.05 2.35
CA GLY A 71 -11.56 -16.18 2.73
C GLY A 71 -10.60 -16.61 1.61
N VAL A 72 -11.03 -16.53 0.34
CA VAL A 72 -10.18 -16.81 -0.83
C VAL A 72 -9.10 -15.74 -1.01
N TYR A 73 -9.40 -14.46 -0.77
CA TYR A 73 -8.38 -13.39 -0.81
C TYR A 73 -7.31 -13.54 0.28
N VAL A 74 -7.72 -13.89 1.51
CA VAL A 74 -6.80 -14.20 2.62
C VAL A 74 -5.96 -15.43 2.30
N ALA A 75 -6.57 -16.47 1.76
CA ALA A 75 -5.88 -17.69 1.33
C ALA A 75 -4.96 -17.46 0.13
N ALA A 76 -5.18 -16.44 -0.70
CA ALA A 76 -4.34 -16.07 -1.84
C ALA A 76 -3.11 -15.22 -1.43
N ALA A 77 -3.17 -14.50 -0.32
CA ALA A 77 -2.05 -13.69 0.19
C ALA A 77 -0.83 -14.55 0.59
N PHE A 78 -1.07 -15.74 1.14
CA PHE A 78 -0.01 -16.69 1.52
C PHE A 78 0.75 -17.29 0.33
N PRO A 79 0.11 -17.84 -0.71
CA PRO A 79 0.80 -18.30 -1.91
C PRO A 79 1.35 -17.15 -2.74
N LEU A 80 0.79 -15.94 -2.72
CA LEU A 80 1.43 -14.77 -3.33
C LEU A 80 2.72 -14.36 -2.60
N LEU A 81 2.71 -14.37 -1.26
CA LEU A 81 3.91 -14.16 -0.44
C LEU A 81 4.93 -15.28 -0.69
N ALA A 82 4.50 -16.54 -0.77
CA ALA A 82 5.37 -17.66 -1.08
C ALA A 82 5.93 -17.60 -2.51
N VAL A 83 5.10 -17.39 -3.53
CA VAL A 83 5.50 -17.22 -4.94
C VAL A 83 6.42 -16.01 -5.08
N PHE A 84 6.18 -14.92 -4.36
CA PHE A 84 7.06 -13.77 -4.34
C PHE A 84 8.43 -14.10 -3.73
N LEU A 85 8.47 -14.79 -2.59
CA LEU A 85 9.73 -15.24 -1.97
C LEU A 85 10.48 -16.28 -2.82
N ILE A 86 9.74 -17.10 -3.57
CA ILE A 86 10.23 -18.09 -4.52
C ILE A 86 10.79 -17.43 -5.80
N VAL A 87 10.08 -16.44 -6.34
CA VAL A 87 10.50 -15.60 -7.48
C VAL A 87 11.64 -14.66 -7.06
N PHE A 88 11.79 -14.33 -5.78
CA PHE A 88 12.95 -13.59 -5.28
C PHE A 88 14.22 -14.48 -5.21
N HIS A 89 14.06 -15.80 -5.11
CA HIS A 89 15.16 -16.77 -5.16
C HIS A 89 15.50 -17.20 -6.60
N LEU A 90 15.46 -16.24 -7.54
CA LEU A 90 15.48 -16.43 -8.99
C LEU A 90 16.77 -17.02 -9.58
N HIS A 91 17.71 -17.49 -8.75
CA HIS A 91 18.89 -18.21 -9.23
C HIS A 91 18.87 -19.72 -8.97
N HIS A 92 17.92 -20.24 -8.18
CA HIS A 92 17.89 -21.67 -7.82
C HIS A 92 16.55 -22.38 -8.08
N GLY A 93 15.46 -21.67 -8.41
CA GLY A 93 14.16 -22.31 -8.65
C GLY A 93 13.43 -22.69 -7.36
N VAL A 94 12.14 -23.03 -7.49
CA VAL A 94 11.19 -23.10 -6.36
C VAL A 94 11.60 -24.07 -5.26
N VAL A 95 12.01 -25.27 -5.65
CA VAL A 95 12.34 -26.35 -4.71
C VAL A 95 13.68 -26.08 -4.03
N ASP A 96 14.70 -25.71 -4.80
CA ASP A 96 16.04 -25.49 -4.26
C ASP A 96 16.11 -24.22 -3.41
N GLY A 97 15.27 -23.22 -3.69
CA GLY A 97 15.14 -22.03 -2.83
C GLY A 97 14.54 -22.32 -1.46
N PHE A 98 13.61 -23.27 -1.34
CA PHE A 98 13.12 -23.72 -0.03
C PHE A 98 14.13 -24.59 0.71
N VAL A 99 14.83 -25.47 0.01
CA VAL A 99 15.80 -26.40 0.61
C VAL A 99 17.08 -25.66 1.02
N GLY A 100 17.49 -24.63 0.27
CA GLY A 100 18.66 -23.79 0.54
C GLY A 100 18.41 -22.59 1.46
N ALA A 101 17.16 -22.36 1.89
CA ALA A 101 16.79 -21.22 2.71
C ALA A 101 17.49 -21.23 4.08
N ASN A 102 18.17 -20.14 4.42
CA ASN A 102 18.86 -20.01 5.70
C ASN A 102 17.88 -19.82 6.88
N LYS A 103 18.35 -19.99 8.12
CA LYS A 103 17.54 -19.79 9.33
C LYS A 103 16.87 -18.41 9.43
N TYR A 104 17.46 -17.40 8.81
CA TYR A 104 16.98 -16.02 8.83
C TYR A 104 15.78 -15.82 7.90
N PHE A 105 15.76 -16.49 6.75
CA PHE A 105 14.60 -16.57 5.87
C PHE A 105 13.37 -17.13 6.61
N TRP A 106 13.54 -18.25 7.31
CA TRP A 106 12.46 -18.87 8.07
C TRP A 106 11.97 -17.99 9.21
N LEU A 107 12.88 -17.29 9.88
CA LEU A 107 12.56 -16.33 10.92
C LEU A 107 11.76 -15.13 10.35
N ALA A 108 12.16 -14.62 9.18
CA ALA A 108 11.47 -13.54 8.49
C ALA A 108 10.06 -13.95 8.07
N LEU A 109 9.91 -15.14 7.48
CA LEU A 109 8.62 -15.70 7.07
C LEU A 109 7.70 -15.92 8.28
N ALA A 110 8.22 -16.46 9.37
CA ALA A 110 7.47 -16.67 10.61
C ALA A 110 7.00 -15.35 11.23
N GLY A 111 7.88 -14.36 11.33
CA GLY A 111 7.54 -13.03 11.83
C GLY A 111 6.50 -12.32 10.97
N ALA A 112 6.65 -12.38 9.65
CA ALA A 112 5.69 -11.82 8.70
C ALA A 112 4.31 -12.48 8.82
N SER A 113 4.27 -13.81 8.87
CA SER A 113 3.04 -14.59 9.03
C SER A 113 2.36 -14.27 10.37
N TRP A 114 3.14 -14.10 11.44
CA TRP A 114 2.65 -13.71 12.76
C TRP A 114 2.11 -12.28 12.79
N GLY A 115 2.78 -11.34 12.12
CA GLY A 115 2.32 -9.96 11.95
C GLY A 115 0.98 -9.89 11.20
N VAL A 116 0.86 -10.66 10.11
CA VAL A 116 -0.41 -10.81 9.37
C VAL A 116 -1.49 -11.37 10.30
N TYR A 117 -1.25 -12.51 10.96
CA TYR A 117 -2.19 -13.11 11.91
C TYR A 117 -2.64 -12.12 13.00
N SER A 118 -1.70 -11.31 13.51
CA SER A 118 -1.97 -10.33 14.56
C SER A 118 -2.83 -9.17 14.07
N LEU A 119 -2.56 -8.64 12.88
CA LEU A 119 -3.39 -7.61 12.25
C LEU A 119 -4.79 -8.11 11.92
N VAL A 120 -4.89 -9.35 11.45
CA VAL A 120 -6.16 -10.05 11.23
C VAL A 120 -6.94 -10.15 12.55
N GLY A 121 -6.29 -10.64 13.61
CA GLY A 121 -6.87 -10.74 14.94
C GLY A 121 -7.34 -9.39 15.48
N MET A 122 -6.52 -8.34 15.34
CA MET A 122 -6.87 -6.97 15.71
C MET A 122 -8.11 -6.47 14.97
N GLY A 123 -8.20 -6.73 13.66
CA GLY A 123 -9.36 -6.38 12.86
C GLY A 123 -10.63 -7.15 13.25
N TYR A 124 -10.49 -8.33 13.86
CA TYR A 124 -11.61 -9.12 14.36
C TYR A 124 -12.08 -8.71 15.77
N GLU A 125 -11.28 -8.01 16.56
CA GLU A 125 -11.69 -7.57 17.88
C GLU A 125 -12.71 -6.42 17.76
N SER A 126 -13.92 -6.63 18.27
CA SER A 126 -14.86 -5.52 18.44
C SER A 126 -14.34 -4.68 19.58
N PHE A 127 -14.11 -3.39 19.35
CA PHE A 127 -13.74 -2.46 20.40
C PHE A 127 -14.96 -1.60 20.74
N PHE A 128 -15.54 -1.82 21.91
CA PHE A 128 -16.57 -0.94 22.46
C PHE A 128 -15.97 -0.06 23.54
N VAL A 129 -15.78 1.23 23.22
CA VAL A 129 -15.50 2.27 24.20
C VAL A 129 -16.80 3.07 24.38
N PRO A 130 -17.39 3.11 25.59
CA PRO A 130 -18.52 3.99 25.86
C PRO A 130 -18.11 5.43 25.58
N GLU A 131 -18.89 6.16 24.79
CA GLU A 131 -18.69 7.59 24.64
C GLU A 131 -18.95 8.27 26.00
N PRO A 132 -18.04 9.12 26.51
CA PRO A 132 -18.27 9.78 27.78
C PRO A 132 -19.49 10.69 27.70
N ASP A 133 -20.40 10.61 28.67
CA ASP A 133 -21.61 11.47 28.75
C ASP A 133 -21.29 12.97 28.79
N MET A 134 -20.05 13.32 29.15
CA MET A 134 -19.47 14.67 29.07
C MET A 134 -18.08 14.60 28.45
N ALA A 135 -18.02 14.59 27.13
CA ALA A 135 -16.81 14.92 26.39
C ALA A 135 -17.04 16.23 25.61
N GLU A 136 -16.19 17.23 25.82
CA GLU A 136 -16.12 18.39 24.93
C GLU A 136 -15.61 17.91 23.57
N GLN A 137 -16.53 17.69 22.63
CA GLN A 137 -16.25 17.21 21.27
C GLN A 137 -15.93 18.36 20.30
N TRP A 138 -16.08 19.62 20.73
CA TRP A 138 -15.71 20.80 19.96
C TRP A 138 -14.18 20.92 19.81
N PRO A 139 -13.63 21.23 18.61
CA PRO A 139 -14.29 21.57 17.35
C PRO A 139 -14.51 20.38 16.39
N PHE A 140 -14.29 19.14 16.81
CA PHE A 140 -14.28 17.94 15.96
C PHE A 140 -15.60 17.14 15.97
N ASP A 141 -16.67 17.68 16.54
CA ASP A 141 -18.02 17.09 16.59
C ASP A 141 -18.52 16.51 15.26
N SER A 142 -18.15 17.14 14.15
CA SER A 142 -18.58 16.73 12.80
C SER A 142 -17.63 15.76 12.09
N VAL A 143 -16.52 15.37 12.72
CA VAL A 143 -15.50 14.50 12.11
C VAL A 143 -15.67 13.09 12.63
N GLU A 144 -16.07 12.17 11.76
CA GLU A 144 -16.13 10.76 12.11
C GLU A 144 -14.76 10.21 12.51
N ASN A 145 -14.73 9.35 13.52
CA ASN A 145 -13.52 8.70 14.02
C ASN A 145 -12.74 7.97 12.92
N GLY A 146 -13.44 7.36 11.95
CA GLY A 146 -12.81 6.71 10.79
C GLY A 146 -12.04 7.69 9.90
N LYS A 147 -12.63 8.88 9.66
CA LYS A 147 -11.99 9.95 8.91
C LYS A 147 -10.78 10.51 9.65
N LEU A 148 -10.89 10.72 10.97
CA LEU A 148 -9.77 11.15 11.80
C LEU A 148 -8.63 10.12 11.79
N GLY A 149 -8.95 8.83 11.93
CA GLY A 149 -7.99 7.74 11.85
C GLY A 149 -7.25 7.71 10.50
N MET A 150 -7.97 7.90 9.39
CA MET A 150 -7.39 8.02 8.06
C MET A 150 -6.40 9.20 7.97
N TRP A 151 -6.75 10.38 8.51
CA TRP A 151 -5.84 11.52 8.53
C TRP A 151 -4.58 11.29 9.38
N ILE A 152 -4.71 10.64 10.53
CA ILE A 152 -3.55 10.28 11.37
C ILE A 152 -2.64 9.29 10.63
N PHE A 153 -3.24 8.28 9.98
CA PHE A 153 -2.50 7.33 9.14
C PHE A 153 -1.73 8.04 8.02
N LEU A 154 -2.40 8.94 7.27
CA LEU A 154 -1.73 9.74 6.23
C LEU A 154 -0.64 10.64 6.81
N GLY A 155 -0.86 11.21 7.99
CA GLY A 155 0.13 11.99 8.70
C GLY A 155 1.40 11.18 8.98
N SER A 156 1.26 9.91 9.34
CA SER A 156 2.40 9.01 9.56
C SER A 156 3.17 8.72 8.27
N ASP A 157 2.47 8.54 7.14
CA ASP A 157 3.12 8.34 5.84
C ASP A 157 3.81 9.62 5.33
N ILE A 158 3.24 10.80 5.61
CA ILE A 158 3.89 12.09 5.33
C ILE A 158 5.23 12.18 6.06
N VAL A 159 5.30 11.75 7.33
CA VAL A 159 6.57 11.72 8.08
C VAL A 159 7.54 10.71 7.47
N LEU A 160 7.07 9.52 7.07
CA LEU A 160 7.88 8.49 6.44
C LEU A 160 8.50 8.97 5.12
N PHE A 161 7.68 9.42 4.16
CA PHE A 161 8.17 9.93 2.87
C PHE A 161 8.94 11.24 3.03
N GLY A 162 8.50 12.11 3.96
CA GLY A 162 9.19 13.35 4.30
C GLY A 162 10.61 13.09 4.81
N GLY A 163 10.83 12.03 5.59
CA GLY A 163 12.15 11.59 6.01
C GLY A 163 13.05 11.23 4.83
N PHE A 164 12.55 10.44 3.88
CA PHE A 164 13.34 10.04 2.69
C PHE A 164 13.59 11.21 1.72
N ILE A 165 12.59 12.04 1.46
CA ILE A 165 12.75 13.25 0.63
C ILE A 165 13.70 14.24 1.32
N GLY A 166 13.58 14.40 2.64
CA GLY A 166 14.50 15.21 3.43
C GLY A 166 15.94 14.71 3.36
N ALA A 167 16.14 13.39 3.44
CA ALA A 167 17.45 12.77 3.24
C ALA A 167 18.01 13.04 1.83
N TYR A 168 17.20 12.90 0.78
CA TYR A 168 17.58 13.25 -0.59
C TYR A 168 18.03 14.71 -0.70
N ILE A 169 17.25 15.66 -0.15
CA ILE A 169 17.57 17.10 -0.20
C ILE A 169 18.87 17.36 0.58
N PHE A 170 19.03 16.77 1.75
CA PHE A 170 20.23 16.91 2.57
C PHE A 170 21.48 16.41 1.82
N THR A 171 21.40 15.25 1.18
CA THR A 171 22.49 14.70 0.36
C THR A 171 22.84 15.65 -0.79
N ARG A 172 21.85 16.20 -1.51
CA ARG A 172 22.10 17.19 -2.57
C ARG A 172 22.72 18.49 -2.08
N LEU A 173 22.33 18.96 -0.89
CA LEU A 173 22.91 20.17 -0.30
C LEU A 173 24.35 19.96 0.16
N ASN A 174 24.67 18.78 0.69
CA ASN A 174 25.98 18.48 1.27
C ASN A 174 27.03 18.11 0.21
N PHE A 175 26.64 17.33 -0.81
CA PHE A 175 27.56 16.83 -1.85
C PHE A 175 27.52 17.65 -3.15
N GLY A 176 26.70 18.70 -3.20
CA GLY A 176 26.54 19.57 -4.38
C GLY A 176 25.35 19.13 -5.25
N TRP A 177 24.57 20.12 -5.73
CA TRP A 177 23.29 19.87 -6.41
C TRP A 177 23.41 19.02 -7.68
N GLN A 178 24.57 19.12 -8.34
CA GLN A 178 24.93 18.47 -9.60
C GLN A 178 26.07 17.47 -9.42
N ASP A 179 26.48 17.11 -8.21
CA ASP A 179 27.59 16.15 -8.03
C ASP A 179 27.28 15.10 -6.95
N TRP A 180 26.08 15.14 -6.37
CA TRP A 180 25.69 14.32 -5.23
C TRP A 180 25.70 12.81 -5.48
N TRP A 181 25.63 12.38 -6.73
CA TRP A 181 25.69 10.98 -7.12
C TRP A 181 27.11 10.40 -7.07
N HIS A 182 28.16 11.23 -7.05
CA HIS A 182 29.57 10.80 -7.03
C HIS A 182 30.03 10.22 -5.68
N ALA A 183 29.18 10.16 -4.65
CA ALA A 183 29.50 9.60 -3.35
C ALA A 183 29.46 8.05 -3.32
N ALA A 184 29.80 7.38 -4.42
CA ALA A 184 29.97 5.93 -4.45
C ALA A 184 31.30 5.56 -3.78
N GLU A 185 31.28 4.59 -2.85
CA GLU A 185 32.48 4.14 -2.13
C GLU A 185 33.48 3.38 -3.05
N ASP A 186 33.03 2.92 -4.22
CA ASP A 186 33.83 2.11 -5.16
C ASP A 186 34.01 2.80 -6.53
N PRO A 187 35.26 3.14 -6.92
CA PRO A 187 35.58 3.74 -8.22
C PRO A 187 35.20 2.91 -9.45
N GLU A 188 35.15 1.57 -9.36
CA GLU A 188 34.79 0.71 -10.48
C GLU A 188 33.28 0.71 -10.73
N LEU A 189 32.47 0.72 -9.65
CA LEU A 189 31.02 0.88 -9.73
C LEU A 189 30.63 2.27 -10.24
N HIS A 190 31.44 3.28 -9.92
CA HIS A 190 31.23 4.65 -10.39
C HIS A 190 31.32 4.79 -11.92
N MET A 191 32.35 4.22 -12.54
CA MET A 191 32.51 4.25 -14.00
C MET A 191 31.40 3.49 -14.72
N ALA A 192 30.93 2.39 -14.14
CA ALA A 192 29.79 1.64 -14.67
C ALA A 192 28.49 2.42 -14.58
N ALA A 193 28.23 3.12 -13.46
CA ALA A 193 27.04 3.95 -13.27
C ALA A 193 27.02 5.20 -14.18
N GLU A 194 28.18 5.81 -14.43
CA GLU A 194 28.31 6.97 -15.33
C GLU A 194 28.03 6.58 -16.80
N GLN A 195 28.42 5.37 -17.21
CA GLN A 195 28.12 4.82 -18.54
C GLN A 195 26.69 4.27 -18.65
N ALA A 196 26.11 3.80 -17.54
CA ALA A 196 24.77 3.22 -17.47
C ALA A 196 23.68 4.24 -17.81
N LEU A 197 23.83 5.47 -17.33
CA LEU A 197 22.79 6.49 -17.32
C LEU A 197 22.75 7.32 -18.62
N GLU A 198 23.08 6.74 -19.77
CA GLU A 198 23.04 7.44 -21.07
C GLU A 198 21.63 7.93 -21.44
N HIS A 199 20.57 7.33 -20.87
CA HIS A 199 19.18 7.69 -21.15
C HIS A 199 18.34 7.77 -19.87
N HIS A 200 18.37 8.91 -19.18
CA HIS A 200 17.46 9.17 -18.06
C HIS A 200 15.99 8.93 -18.50
N PRO A 201 15.23 8.03 -17.83
CA PRO A 201 13.92 7.58 -18.29
C PRO A 201 12.79 8.58 -17.95
N VAL A 202 12.94 9.83 -18.40
CA VAL A 202 11.96 10.91 -18.17
C VAL A 202 10.59 10.55 -18.74
N LEU A 203 10.56 9.93 -19.92
CA LEU A 203 9.31 9.56 -20.60
C LEU A 203 8.52 8.48 -19.83
N PRO A 204 9.12 7.35 -19.39
CA PRO A 204 8.45 6.43 -18.46
C PRO A 204 7.91 7.10 -17.19
N GLY A 205 8.68 8.01 -16.58
CA GLY A 205 8.22 8.78 -15.41
C GLY A 205 7.01 9.68 -15.72
N LEU A 206 7.02 10.33 -16.89
CA LEU A 206 5.93 11.20 -17.35
C LEU A 206 4.64 10.41 -17.62
N ILE A 207 4.75 9.27 -18.31
CA ILE A 207 3.62 8.37 -18.57
C ILE A 207 2.98 7.95 -17.24
N ASN A 208 3.79 7.55 -16.28
CA ASN A 208 3.34 7.18 -14.93
C ASN A 208 2.60 8.31 -14.21
N THR A 209 3.08 9.54 -14.36
CA THR A 209 2.42 10.72 -13.80
C THR A 209 1.02 10.91 -14.39
N TYR A 210 0.87 10.79 -15.71
CA TYR A 210 -0.46 10.86 -16.33
C TYR A 210 -1.38 9.72 -15.91
N LEU A 211 -0.86 8.50 -15.79
CA LEU A 211 -1.63 7.33 -15.34
C LEU A 211 -2.18 7.53 -13.93
N LEU A 212 -1.35 8.02 -13.00
CA LEU A 212 -1.78 8.25 -11.62
C LEU A 212 -2.77 9.41 -11.51
N LEU A 213 -2.51 10.56 -12.14
CA LEU A 213 -3.44 11.68 -12.16
C LEU A 213 -4.81 11.30 -12.75
N ALA A 214 -4.82 10.54 -13.85
CA ALA A 214 -6.05 10.02 -14.44
C ALA A 214 -6.77 9.06 -13.49
N SER A 215 -6.04 8.16 -12.84
CA SER A 215 -6.62 7.22 -11.87
C SER A 215 -7.20 7.94 -10.63
N SER A 216 -6.54 9.00 -10.19
CA SER A 216 -6.95 9.89 -9.10
C SER A 216 -8.30 10.52 -9.41
N PHE A 217 -8.45 11.06 -10.62
CA PHE A 217 -9.72 11.58 -11.10
C PHE A 217 -10.83 10.51 -11.17
N THR A 218 -10.52 9.30 -11.62
CA THR A 218 -11.54 8.23 -11.69
C THR A 218 -12.04 7.80 -10.31
N VAL A 219 -11.22 7.82 -9.25
CA VAL A 219 -11.70 7.53 -7.88
C VAL A 219 -12.72 8.56 -7.41
N VAL A 220 -12.52 9.85 -7.71
CA VAL A 220 -13.49 10.90 -7.38
C VAL A 220 -14.82 10.64 -8.10
N LEU A 221 -14.77 10.25 -9.37
CA LEU A 221 -15.99 9.89 -10.11
C LEU A 221 -16.69 8.68 -9.49
N ALA A 222 -15.93 7.66 -9.08
CA ALA A 222 -16.50 6.52 -8.36
C ALA A 222 -17.24 6.96 -7.09
N LEU A 223 -16.64 7.85 -6.28
CA LEU A 223 -17.26 8.38 -5.07
C LEU A 223 -18.54 9.18 -5.38
N VAL A 224 -18.52 10.01 -6.43
CA VAL A 224 -19.69 10.80 -6.83
C VAL A 224 -20.87 9.89 -7.20
N PHE A 225 -20.63 8.84 -7.98
CA PHE A 225 -21.70 7.90 -8.35
C PHE A 225 -22.15 7.02 -7.18
N ALA A 226 -21.24 6.65 -6.28
CA ALA A 226 -21.59 5.97 -5.04
C ALA A 226 -22.53 6.81 -4.17
N ARG A 227 -22.20 8.09 -3.94
CA ARG A 227 -23.02 9.01 -3.13
C ARG A 227 -24.38 9.33 -3.74
N ARG A 228 -24.54 9.21 -5.06
CA ARG A 228 -25.87 9.35 -5.71
C ARG A 228 -26.81 8.19 -5.41
N GLY A 229 -26.32 7.09 -4.84
CA GLY A 229 -27.14 5.95 -4.40
C GLY A 229 -27.94 5.32 -5.54
N ARG A 230 -29.18 4.89 -5.24
CA ARG A 230 -30.12 4.30 -6.22
C ARG A 230 -30.48 5.33 -7.28
N GLY A 231 -29.90 5.17 -8.47
CA GLY A 231 -30.19 6.01 -9.62
C GLY A 231 -29.45 5.55 -10.87
N GLU A 232 -29.74 6.23 -11.97
CA GLU A 232 -29.13 5.99 -13.27
C GLU A 232 -28.72 7.31 -13.91
N LEU A 233 -27.60 7.29 -14.62
CA LEU A 233 -27.18 8.38 -15.49
C LEU A 233 -27.78 8.16 -16.88
N SER A 234 -28.64 9.08 -17.31
CA SER A 234 -29.18 9.09 -18.67
C SER A 234 -28.31 9.97 -19.57
N LEU A 235 -27.71 9.37 -20.60
CA LEU A 235 -26.95 10.03 -21.67
C LEU A 235 -27.67 9.78 -23.00
N GLY A 236 -28.77 10.50 -23.23
CA GLY A 236 -29.61 10.32 -24.42
C GLY A 236 -30.29 8.95 -24.42
N PRO A 237 -30.07 8.09 -25.45
CA PRO A 237 -30.71 6.76 -25.51
C PRO A 237 -30.08 5.74 -24.53
N LEU A 238 -28.95 6.05 -23.90
CA LEU A 238 -28.27 5.15 -22.95
C LEU A 238 -28.63 5.54 -21.51
N SER A 239 -29.05 4.56 -20.71
CA SER A 239 -29.17 4.69 -19.25
C SER A 239 -28.19 3.72 -18.59
N ILE A 240 -27.32 4.24 -17.72
CA ILE A 240 -26.32 3.43 -17.00
C ILE A 240 -26.55 3.60 -15.50
N ARG A 241 -26.66 2.47 -14.80
CA ARG A 241 -26.85 2.46 -13.34
C ARG A 241 -25.65 3.08 -12.62
N ASN A 242 -25.90 3.90 -11.60
CA ASN A 242 -24.86 4.51 -10.77
C ASN A 242 -23.90 3.46 -10.16
N GLN A 243 -24.44 2.29 -9.79
CA GLN A 243 -23.64 1.16 -9.32
C GLN A 243 -22.61 0.70 -10.36
N SER A 244 -23.05 0.51 -11.62
CA SER A 244 -22.17 0.10 -12.72
C SER A 244 -21.12 1.16 -13.03
N LEU A 245 -21.47 2.44 -12.91
CA LEU A 245 -20.50 3.54 -13.05
C LEU A 245 -19.48 3.54 -11.91
N THR A 246 -19.92 3.35 -10.67
CA THR A 246 -19.02 3.24 -9.50
C THR A 246 -18.00 2.11 -9.71
N ILE A 247 -18.48 0.93 -10.08
CA ILE A 247 -17.62 -0.23 -10.41
C ILE A 247 -16.68 0.09 -11.57
N GLY A 248 -17.21 0.69 -12.64
CA GLY A 248 -16.44 1.03 -13.84
C GLY A 248 -15.29 2.01 -13.55
N PHE A 249 -15.53 3.02 -12.72
CA PHE A 249 -14.50 3.99 -12.33
C PHE A 249 -13.48 3.43 -11.34
N LEU A 250 -13.90 2.58 -10.39
CA LEU A 250 -12.95 1.84 -9.55
C LEU A 250 -12.09 0.89 -10.40
N ALA A 251 -12.68 0.19 -11.37
CA ALA A 251 -11.94 -0.67 -12.30
C ALA A 251 -10.99 0.13 -13.20
N ALA A 252 -11.39 1.30 -13.69
CA ALA A 252 -10.52 2.19 -14.45
C ALA A 252 -9.31 2.65 -13.62
N THR A 253 -9.53 2.98 -12.35
CA THR A 253 -8.45 3.30 -11.40
C THR A 253 -7.49 2.11 -11.25
N PHE A 254 -8.03 0.90 -11.08
CA PHE A 254 -7.23 -0.32 -10.92
C PHE A 254 -6.37 -0.59 -12.16
N LEU A 255 -6.94 -0.39 -13.36
CA LEU A 255 -6.20 -0.54 -14.61
C LEU A 255 -5.10 0.53 -14.76
N GLY A 256 -5.37 1.78 -14.37
CA GLY A 256 -4.37 2.84 -14.34
C GLY A 256 -3.20 2.51 -13.39
N ALA A 257 -3.51 1.98 -12.21
CA ALA A 257 -2.53 1.51 -11.25
C ALA A 257 -1.70 0.32 -11.76
N ALA A 258 -2.36 -0.66 -12.40
CA ALA A 258 -1.70 -1.81 -13.00
C ALA A 258 -0.75 -1.38 -14.14
N ALA A 259 -1.18 -0.44 -14.98
CA ALA A 259 -0.36 0.14 -16.04
C ALA A 259 0.85 0.89 -15.47
N PHE A 260 0.66 1.64 -14.38
CA PHE A 260 1.76 2.31 -13.67
C PHE A 260 2.80 1.29 -13.19
N LEU A 261 2.37 0.22 -12.50
CA LEU A 261 3.29 -0.81 -11.98
C LEU A 261 3.98 -1.58 -13.10
N LEU A 262 3.28 -1.87 -14.20
CA LEU A 262 3.89 -2.53 -15.35
C LEU A 262 4.99 -1.67 -15.97
N ASN A 263 4.70 -0.39 -16.21
CA ASN A 263 5.66 0.55 -16.75
C ASN A 263 6.86 0.73 -15.80
N LYS A 264 6.62 0.79 -14.48
CA LYS A 264 7.68 0.78 -13.46
C LYS A 264 8.52 -0.49 -13.47
N GLY A 265 7.89 -1.65 -13.60
CA GLY A 265 8.59 -2.93 -13.67
C GLY A 265 9.50 -3.01 -14.90
N ILE A 266 9.03 -2.55 -16.05
CA ILE A 266 9.83 -2.48 -17.29
C ILE A 266 11.03 -1.55 -17.10
N GLU A 267 10.80 -0.35 -16.54
CA GLU A 267 11.85 0.63 -16.25
C GLU A 267 12.91 0.05 -15.30
N TRP A 268 12.50 -0.58 -14.21
CA TRP A 268 13.43 -1.19 -13.26
C TRP A 268 14.22 -2.35 -13.85
N VAL A 269 13.59 -3.20 -14.67
CA VAL A 269 14.29 -4.27 -15.37
C VAL A 269 15.34 -3.70 -16.31
N ASP A 270 15.02 -2.62 -17.04
CA ASP A 270 15.97 -1.98 -17.94
C ASP A 270 17.16 -1.38 -17.19
N LEU A 271 16.89 -0.59 -16.14
CA LEU A 271 17.92 0.01 -15.29
C LEU A 271 18.82 -1.04 -14.62
N TYR A 272 18.22 -2.12 -14.10
CA TYR A 272 18.95 -3.12 -13.34
C TYR A 272 19.73 -4.11 -14.22
N ILE A 273 19.10 -4.62 -15.29
CA ILE A 273 19.69 -5.68 -16.12
C ILE A 273 20.51 -5.12 -17.27
N HIS A 274 19.99 -4.14 -18.01
CA HIS A 274 20.65 -3.62 -19.21
C HIS A 274 21.63 -2.50 -18.91
N GLN A 275 21.28 -1.63 -17.95
CA GLN A 275 22.13 -0.51 -17.57
C GLN A 275 23.04 -0.83 -16.38
N HIS A 276 22.88 -1.98 -15.72
CA HIS A 276 23.68 -2.37 -14.54
C HIS A 276 23.66 -1.35 -13.38
N TRP A 277 22.63 -0.50 -13.33
CA TRP A 277 22.41 0.44 -12.23
C TRP A 277 21.74 -0.29 -11.07
N THR A 278 22.54 -1.04 -10.31
CA THR A 278 22.05 -1.87 -9.21
C THR A 278 21.75 -1.04 -7.95
N PHE A 279 21.08 -1.65 -6.98
CA PHE A 279 20.66 -0.99 -5.74
C PHE A 279 21.81 -0.37 -4.93
N ASN A 280 23.03 -0.85 -5.10
CA ASN A 280 24.23 -0.42 -4.40
C ASN A 280 25.25 0.23 -5.34
N ALA A 281 24.87 0.59 -6.56
CA ALA A 281 25.76 1.22 -7.53
C ALA A 281 26.28 2.57 -6.99
N ASP A 282 25.37 3.38 -6.45
CA ASP A 282 25.69 4.66 -5.83
C ASP A 282 24.56 5.08 -4.86
N ILE A 283 24.73 6.25 -4.22
CA ILE A 283 23.75 6.81 -3.28
C ILE A 283 22.44 7.23 -3.99
N MET A 284 22.51 7.62 -5.27
CA MET A 284 21.35 7.97 -6.08
C MET A 284 20.50 6.73 -6.37
N ALA A 285 21.12 5.61 -6.78
CA ALA A 285 20.49 4.32 -7.02
C ALA A 285 19.80 3.82 -5.76
N SER A 286 20.55 3.81 -4.65
CA SER A 286 20.03 3.39 -3.35
C SER A 286 18.80 4.20 -2.96
N THR A 287 18.89 5.53 -3.06
CA THR A 287 17.80 6.44 -2.69
C THR A 287 16.61 6.34 -3.66
N PHE A 288 16.86 6.18 -4.96
CA PHE A 288 15.85 6.02 -6.00
C PHE A 288 15.05 4.75 -5.79
N TYR A 289 15.70 3.60 -5.70
CA TYR A 289 15.01 2.32 -5.54
C TYR A 289 14.30 2.19 -4.20
N LEU A 290 14.86 2.78 -3.13
CA LEU A 290 14.21 2.86 -1.82
C LEU A 290 12.91 3.65 -1.90
N THR A 291 12.97 4.89 -2.39
CA THR A 291 11.82 5.80 -2.38
C THR A 291 10.74 5.39 -3.38
N THR A 292 11.13 5.07 -4.61
CA THR A 292 10.19 4.61 -5.64
C THR A 292 9.65 3.22 -5.33
N GLY A 293 10.43 2.36 -4.66
CA GLY A 293 9.97 1.06 -4.20
C GLY A 293 8.99 1.11 -3.04
N LEU A 294 9.19 2.02 -2.08
CA LEU A 294 8.20 2.30 -1.04
C LEU A 294 6.89 2.79 -1.65
N HIS A 295 6.97 3.69 -2.63
CA HIS A 295 5.80 4.19 -3.34
C HIS A 295 5.08 3.08 -4.13
N ALA A 296 5.81 2.27 -4.88
CA ALA A 296 5.24 1.13 -5.60
C ALA A 296 4.54 0.15 -4.65
N ALA A 297 5.10 -0.08 -3.46
CA ALA A 297 4.45 -0.88 -2.44
C ALA A 297 3.13 -0.28 -1.98
N HIS A 298 3.06 1.04 -1.73
CA HIS A 298 1.81 1.74 -1.43
C HIS A 298 0.78 1.68 -2.56
N VAL A 299 1.22 1.70 -3.83
CA VAL A 299 0.33 1.53 -4.98
C VAL A 299 -0.26 0.13 -5.00
N VAL A 300 0.58 -0.91 -4.86
CA VAL A 300 0.11 -2.30 -4.87
C VAL A 300 -0.81 -2.56 -3.70
N VAL A 301 -0.47 -2.05 -2.51
CA VAL A 301 -1.35 -1.90 -1.37
C VAL A 301 -2.67 -1.33 -1.90
N GLY A 302 -2.76 -0.06 -2.28
CA GLY A 302 -4.00 0.58 -2.74
C GLY A 302 -4.83 -0.23 -3.75
N MET A 303 -4.20 -0.89 -4.72
CA MET A 303 -4.86 -1.77 -5.68
C MET A 303 -5.66 -2.90 -5.03
N LEU A 304 -5.16 -3.45 -3.93
CA LEU A 304 -5.86 -4.49 -3.20
C LEU A 304 -7.10 -3.92 -2.51
N ILE A 305 -7.06 -2.68 -1.94
CA ILE A 305 -8.29 -2.09 -1.34
C ILE A 305 -9.28 -1.97 -2.47
N MET A 306 -8.80 -1.52 -3.62
CA MET A 306 -9.62 -1.30 -4.78
C MET A 306 -10.33 -2.57 -5.23
N LEU A 307 -9.64 -3.72 -5.30
CA LEU A 307 -10.27 -5.01 -5.65
C LEU A 307 -11.43 -5.36 -4.73
N PHE A 308 -11.25 -5.11 -3.45
CA PHE A 308 -12.30 -5.32 -2.47
C PHE A 308 -13.43 -4.31 -2.57
N LEU A 309 -13.13 -3.02 -2.75
CA LEU A 309 -14.17 -2.01 -2.92
C LEU A 309 -14.98 -2.32 -4.18
N ILE A 310 -14.34 -2.79 -5.25
CA ILE A 310 -15.00 -3.32 -6.44
C ILE A 310 -15.91 -4.50 -6.06
N GLY A 311 -15.39 -5.48 -5.30
CA GLY A 311 -16.18 -6.62 -4.80
C GLY A 311 -17.43 -6.17 -4.02
N ARG A 312 -17.28 -5.25 -3.07
CA ARG A 312 -18.38 -4.65 -2.30
C ARG A 312 -19.32 -3.80 -3.15
N ALA A 313 -18.81 -3.15 -4.19
CA ALA A 313 -19.65 -2.39 -5.11
C ALA A 313 -20.59 -3.33 -5.90
N TYR A 314 -20.13 -4.53 -6.28
CA TYR A 314 -20.98 -5.54 -6.94
C TYR A 314 -22.12 -6.04 -6.05
N THR A 315 -21.90 -6.12 -4.73
CA THR A 315 -22.92 -6.55 -3.76
C THR A 315 -23.95 -5.47 -3.44
N GLY A 316 -23.72 -4.24 -3.92
CA GLY A 316 -24.63 -3.11 -3.74
C GLY A 316 -24.39 -2.32 -2.45
N ALA A 317 -23.28 -2.55 -1.74
CA ALA A 317 -23.01 -1.93 -0.45
C ALA A 317 -23.09 -0.38 -0.47
N TYR A 318 -22.67 0.24 -1.57
CA TYR A 318 -22.64 1.71 -1.70
C TYR A 318 -23.95 2.34 -2.17
N ILE A 319 -24.93 1.51 -2.53
CA ILE A 319 -26.26 1.97 -2.89
C ILE A 319 -27.05 2.40 -1.64
N GLU A 320 -26.72 1.82 -0.48
CA GLU A 320 -27.49 1.94 0.76
C GLU A 320 -26.86 2.87 1.80
N GLY A 321 -25.76 3.55 1.45
CA GLY A 321 -25.20 4.64 2.25
C GLY A 321 -23.75 4.48 2.70
N ASP A 322 -23.07 3.36 2.46
CA ASP A 322 -21.68 3.14 2.92
C ASP A 322 -20.60 3.78 2.01
N ALA A 323 -20.94 4.90 1.35
CA ALA A 323 -20.06 5.56 0.38
C ALA A 323 -18.79 6.16 1.03
N ASP A 324 -18.78 6.35 2.34
CA ASP A 324 -17.66 6.93 3.09
C ASP A 324 -16.42 6.03 3.05
N THR A 325 -16.59 4.71 2.89
CA THR A 325 -15.46 3.80 2.68
C THR A 325 -14.70 4.06 1.37
N ILE A 326 -15.40 4.50 0.31
CA ILE A 326 -14.77 4.95 -0.94
C ILE A 326 -14.10 6.32 -0.71
N GLU A 327 -14.66 7.20 0.12
CA GLU A 327 -14.01 8.47 0.47
C GLU A 327 -12.69 8.24 1.21
N TYR A 328 -12.66 7.36 2.21
CA TYR A 328 -11.44 7.02 2.95
C TYR A 328 -10.36 6.44 2.05
N PHE A 329 -10.75 5.53 1.15
CA PHE A 329 -9.86 5.04 0.12
C PHE A 329 -9.41 6.13 -0.86
N GLY A 330 -10.29 7.05 -1.24
CA GLY A 330 -9.96 8.20 -2.07
C GLY A 330 -8.88 9.07 -1.44
N LEU A 331 -8.98 9.38 -0.14
CA LEU A 331 -7.95 10.11 0.59
C LEU A 331 -6.58 9.39 0.52
N TYR A 332 -6.57 8.07 0.73
CA TYR A 332 -5.37 7.25 0.56
C TYR A 332 -4.80 7.31 -0.87
N TRP A 333 -5.64 7.10 -1.88
CA TRP A 333 -5.21 7.06 -3.27
C TRP A 333 -4.67 8.41 -3.75
N HIS A 334 -5.33 9.51 -3.37
CA HIS A 334 -4.85 10.86 -3.64
C HIS A 334 -3.52 11.15 -2.95
N PHE A 335 -3.30 10.64 -1.74
CA PHE A 335 -2.01 10.76 -1.07
C PHE A 335 -0.90 10.05 -1.86
N VAL A 336 -1.14 8.80 -2.30
CA VAL A 336 -0.19 8.05 -3.14
C VAL A 336 0.15 8.81 -4.43
N ASP A 337 -0.84 9.46 -5.06
CA ASP A 337 -0.66 10.30 -6.24
C ASP A 337 0.18 11.56 -5.92
N ILE A 338 -0.11 12.27 -4.83
CA ILE A 338 0.65 13.45 -4.40
C ILE A 338 2.11 13.09 -4.12
N VAL A 339 2.40 11.97 -3.46
CA VAL A 339 3.77 11.51 -3.24
C VAL A 339 4.50 11.32 -4.58
N TRP A 340 3.85 10.70 -5.57
CA TRP A 340 4.43 10.54 -6.90
C TRP A 340 4.73 11.88 -7.58
N LEU A 341 3.85 12.87 -7.43
CA LEU A 341 4.06 14.22 -7.96
C LEU A 341 5.31 14.90 -7.38
N PHE A 342 5.77 14.51 -6.20
CA PHE A 342 7.07 14.95 -5.67
C PHE A 342 8.23 14.07 -6.15
N LEU A 343 8.05 12.74 -6.17
CA LEU A 343 9.10 11.81 -6.59
C LEU A 343 9.49 12.01 -8.06
N PHE A 344 8.52 12.29 -8.95
CA PHE A 344 8.77 12.45 -10.37
C PHE A 344 9.76 13.60 -10.65
N PRO A 345 9.54 14.86 -10.21
CA PRO A 345 10.52 15.91 -10.39
C PRO A 345 11.87 15.61 -9.74
N LEU A 346 11.89 15.04 -8.54
CA LEU A 346 13.13 14.80 -7.79
C LEU A 346 14.04 13.76 -8.45
N PHE A 347 13.48 12.71 -9.08
CA PHE A 347 14.29 11.64 -9.64
C PHE A 347 14.36 11.62 -11.17
N TYR A 348 13.43 12.30 -11.85
CA TYR A 348 13.34 12.27 -13.32
C TYR A 348 13.65 13.61 -13.98
N ILE A 349 13.69 14.72 -13.23
CA ILE A 349 13.89 16.06 -13.81
C ILE A 349 15.10 16.76 -13.18
N LEU A 350 15.16 16.79 -11.86
CA LEU A 350 16.22 17.44 -11.07
C LEU A 350 17.41 16.52 -10.91
#